data_AF-A0A959IL31-F1
#
_entry.id   AF-A0A959IL31-F1
#
_cell.length_a   1.000
_cell.length_b   1.000
_cell.length_c   1.000
_cell.angle_alpha   90.00
_cell.angle_beta   90.00
_cell.angle_gamma   90.00
#
_symmetry.space_group_name_H-M   'P 1'
#
loop_
_entity.id
_entity.type
_entity.pdbx_description
1 polymer ?
#
loop_
_entity_poly.entity_id
_entity_poly.type
_entity_poly.pdbx_seq_one_letter_code
_entity_poly.pdbx_strand_id
1 'polypeptide(L)'
;MLQKKLIISVFAVIGLALASITLWLTELIVQNSWIDSSWLWSSQYAVFGIDLFASLAYLIPIHQLKDISWQRLWMPGLQLYFIGLITFFLGKSIIYSIFSPFGILELDPRLLWLMLATLIITTASSVYYLTRNYLYPVKGAFIPLLVGVQVLVVVLSAATSYLFLSGGLSAQNLVESVRVGIPFFYFTLLLGLFSIFCIRKLPLIAEQEHQEEILDDVEFPG
;
A
#
# COMPACT_ATOMS: atom_id res chain seq x y z
N MET A 1 29.20 -0.38 -3.67
CA MET A 1 28.23 -1.12 -4.52
C MET A 1 26.80 -1.02 -4.00
N LEU A 2 26.55 -1.21 -2.70
CA LEU A 2 25.22 -1.12 -2.06
C LEU A 2 24.50 0.23 -2.28
N GLN A 3 25.22 1.35 -2.16
CA GLN A 3 24.64 2.70 -2.36
C GLN A 3 24.12 2.91 -3.78
N LYS A 4 24.81 2.37 -4.80
CA LYS A 4 24.36 2.43 -6.19
C LYS A 4 23.06 1.64 -6.41
N LYS A 5 22.98 0.42 -5.86
CA LYS A 5 21.77 -0.43 -5.91
C LYS A 5 20.57 0.23 -5.20
N LEU A 6 20.82 0.89 -4.08
CA LEU A 6 19.81 1.65 -3.35
C LEU A 6 19.28 2.82 -4.19
N ILE A 7 20.18 3.63 -4.76
CA ILE A 7 19.80 4.77 -5.61
C ILE A 7 18.94 4.29 -6.78
N ILE A 8 19.36 3.22 -7.46
CA ILE A 8 18.59 2.62 -8.57
C ILE A 8 17.20 2.17 -8.09
N SER A 9 17.11 1.54 -6.92
CA SER A 9 15.83 1.10 -6.36
C SER A 9 14.89 2.25 -6.05
N VAL A 10 15.41 3.34 -5.46
CA VAL A 10 14.64 4.56 -5.20
C VAL A 10 14.14 5.19 -6.49
N PHE A 11 15.01 5.34 -7.50
CA PHE A 11 14.60 5.88 -8.80
C PHE A 11 13.57 5.00 -9.50
N ALA A 12 13.69 3.68 -9.41
CA ALA A 12 12.70 2.76 -9.97
C ALA A 12 11.33 2.90 -9.27
N VAL A 13 11.31 2.97 -7.94
CA VAL A 13 10.07 3.20 -7.17
C VAL A 13 9.42 4.53 -7.55
N ILE A 14 10.21 5.60 -7.65
CA ILE A 14 9.70 6.92 -8.07
C ILE A 14 9.17 6.86 -9.51
N GLY A 15 9.90 6.22 -10.43
CA GLY A 15 9.47 6.07 -11.82
C GLY A 15 8.15 5.30 -11.96
N LEU A 16 7.98 4.21 -11.20
CA LEU A 16 6.71 3.47 -11.15
C LEU A 16 5.58 4.27 -10.53
N ALA A 17 5.86 5.04 -9.47
CA ALA A 17 4.87 5.92 -8.84
C ALA A 17 4.42 7.03 -9.80
N LEU A 18 5.34 7.57 -10.62
CA LEU A 18 5.02 8.52 -11.69
C LEU A 18 4.21 7.84 -12.82
N ALA A 19 4.53 6.60 -13.19
CA ALA A 19 3.72 5.86 -14.14
C ALA A 19 2.29 5.62 -13.62
N SER A 20 2.14 5.30 -12.33
CA SER A 20 0.84 5.15 -11.66
C SER A 20 0.02 6.45 -11.70
N ILE A 21 0.63 7.61 -11.41
CA ILE A 21 -0.11 8.89 -11.48
C ILE A 21 -0.50 9.23 -12.92
N THR A 22 0.36 8.95 -13.90
CA THR A 22 0.03 9.17 -15.32
C THR A 22 -1.11 8.28 -15.78
N LEU A 23 -1.13 6.99 -15.41
CA LEU A 23 -2.24 6.10 -15.73
C LEU A 23 -3.55 6.59 -15.12
N TRP A 24 -3.52 6.97 -13.84
CA TRP A 24 -4.70 7.50 -13.15
C TRP A 24 -5.21 8.79 -13.79
N LEU A 25 -4.32 9.76 -14.09
CA LEU A 25 -4.67 10.99 -14.78
C LEU A 25 -5.23 10.74 -16.19
N THR A 26 -4.66 9.77 -16.92
CA THR A 26 -5.15 9.40 -18.25
C THR A 26 -6.56 8.85 -18.16
N GLU A 27 -6.84 7.98 -17.19
CA GLU A 27 -8.19 7.46 -16.95
C GLU A 27 -9.18 8.60 -16.61
N LEU A 28 -8.78 9.55 -15.76
CA LEU A 28 -9.62 10.71 -15.45
C LEU A 28 -9.93 11.57 -16.67
N ILE A 29 -8.93 11.83 -17.53
CA ILE A 29 -9.12 12.59 -18.77
C ILE A 29 -10.09 11.85 -19.71
N VAL A 30 -9.91 10.54 -19.88
CA VAL A 30 -10.76 9.72 -20.75
C VAL A 30 -12.20 9.64 -20.24
N GLN A 31 -12.40 9.62 -18.92
CA GLN A 31 -13.74 9.60 -18.33
C GLN A 31 -14.49 10.95 -18.47
N ASN A 32 -13.81 12.02 -18.89
CA ASN A 32 -14.39 13.30 -19.33
C ASN A 32 -15.37 13.96 -18.34
N SER A 33 -15.29 13.62 -17.05
CA SER A 33 -16.25 14.06 -16.04
C SER A 33 -15.56 14.27 -14.70
N TRP A 34 -14.83 15.38 -14.54
CA TRP A 34 -14.29 15.79 -13.23
C TRP A 34 -15.38 15.94 -12.15
N ILE A 35 -16.63 16.16 -12.56
CA ILE A 35 -17.76 16.51 -11.71
C ILE A 35 -18.70 15.30 -11.46
N ASP A 36 -18.81 14.37 -12.43
CA ASP A 36 -19.70 13.20 -12.35
C ASP A 36 -18.95 11.85 -12.20
N SER A 37 -17.61 11.84 -12.26
CA SER A 37 -16.85 10.62 -11.98
C SER A 37 -16.89 10.35 -10.48
N SER A 38 -17.85 9.56 -10.02
CA SER A 38 -17.76 8.95 -8.72
C SER A 38 -17.07 7.60 -8.88
N TRP A 39 -15.79 7.49 -8.52
CA TRP A 39 -15.00 6.24 -8.66
C TRP A 39 -15.67 5.01 -8.04
N LEU A 40 -16.51 5.23 -7.02
CA LEU A 40 -17.34 4.23 -6.37
C LEU A 40 -18.29 3.52 -7.34
N TRP A 41 -18.76 4.22 -8.37
CA TRP A 41 -19.80 3.81 -9.30
C TRP A 41 -19.28 3.57 -10.72
N SER A 42 -18.10 4.11 -11.05
CA SER A 42 -17.46 3.89 -12.34
C SER A 42 -16.53 2.67 -12.31
N SER A 43 -16.33 2.08 -13.49
CA SER A 43 -15.27 1.09 -13.70
C SER A 43 -13.92 1.81 -13.69
N GLN A 44 -12.98 1.35 -12.85
CA GLN A 44 -11.61 1.85 -12.81
C GLN A 44 -10.68 0.79 -13.38
N TYR A 45 -10.25 0.99 -14.62
CA TYR A 45 -9.31 0.14 -15.32
C TYR A 45 -7.87 0.47 -14.93
N ALA A 46 -7.56 1.71 -14.51
CA ALA A 46 -6.21 2.06 -14.10
C ALA A 46 -5.75 1.27 -12.87
N VAL A 47 -6.68 0.74 -12.05
CA VAL A 47 -6.33 -0.03 -10.85
C VAL A 47 -5.47 -1.25 -11.17
N PHE A 48 -5.73 -1.94 -12.28
CA PHE A 48 -4.93 -3.11 -12.68
C PHE A 48 -3.49 -2.71 -13.00
N GLY A 49 -3.29 -1.59 -13.70
CA GLY A 49 -1.95 -1.08 -14.00
C GLY A 49 -1.24 -0.57 -12.74
N ILE A 50 -1.95 0.15 -11.88
CA ILE A 50 -1.38 0.74 -10.67
C ILE A 50 -0.99 -0.34 -9.66
N ASP A 51 -1.80 -1.38 -9.50
CA ASP A 51 -1.50 -2.49 -8.60
C ASP A 51 -0.33 -3.35 -9.10
N LEU A 52 -0.22 -3.50 -10.42
CA LEU A 52 0.99 -4.07 -11.05
C LEU A 52 2.23 -3.24 -10.72
N PHE A 53 2.15 -1.91 -10.87
CA PHE A 53 3.25 -1.02 -10.53
C PHE A 53 3.58 -1.02 -9.04
N ALA A 54 2.59 -1.10 -8.15
CA ALA A 54 2.81 -1.22 -6.71
C ALA A 54 3.52 -2.53 -6.36
N SER A 55 3.09 -3.63 -6.98
CA SER A 55 3.74 -4.94 -6.80
C SER A 55 5.20 -4.91 -7.28
N LEU A 56 5.47 -4.31 -8.45
CA LEU A 56 6.84 -4.13 -8.94
C LEU A 56 7.65 -3.19 -8.05
N ALA A 57 7.06 -2.10 -7.56
CA ALA A 57 7.73 -1.15 -6.67
C ALA A 57 8.14 -1.81 -5.34
N TYR A 58 7.36 -2.79 -4.87
CA TYR A 58 7.72 -3.61 -3.72
C TYR A 58 8.86 -4.59 -4.01
N LEU A 59 8.85 -5.23 -5.19
CA LEU A 59 9.80 -6.30 -5.56
C LEU A 59 11.15 -5.82 -6.09
N ILE A 60 11.21 -4.67 -6.78
CA ILE A 60 12.47 -4.14 -7.35
C ILE A 60 13.54 -3.94 -6.27
N PRO A 61 13.24 -3.31 -5.11
CA PRO A 61 14.21 -3.21 -4.03
C PRO A 61 14.70 -4.58 -3.55
N ILE A 62 13.83 -5.58 -3.50
CA ILE A 62 14.16 -6.95 -3.08
C ILE A 62 15.13 -7.59 -4.08
N HIS A 63 14.82 -7.50 -5.37
CA HIS A 63 15.71 -7.96 -6.44
C HIS A 63 17.10 -7.32 -6.34
N GLN A 64 17.14 -5.99 -6.20
CA GLN A 64 18.38 -5.22 -6.25
C GLN A 64 19.23 -5.34 -4.98
N LEU A 65 18.59 -5.30 -3.80
CA LEU A 65 19.28 -5.21 -2.51
C LEU A 65 19.50 -6.57 -1.84
N LYS A 66 18.67 -7.58 -2.14
CA LYS A 66 18.83 -8.96 -1.65
C LYS A 66 19.34 -9.94 -2.72
N ASP A 67 19.59 -9.46 -3.94
CA ASP A 67 20.10 -10.26 -5.07
C ASP A 67 19.22 -11.49 -5.39
N ILE A 68 17.90 -11.40 -5.18
CA ILE A 68 16.94 -12.46 -5.50
C ILE A 68 16.59 -12.40 -6.99
N SER A 69 16.68 -13.53 -7.71
CA SER A 69 16.38 -13.57 -9.15
C SER A 69 14.90 -13.31 -9.46
N TRP A 70 14.61 -12.65 -10.59
CA TRP A 70 13.24 -12.39 -11.04
C TRP A 70 12.38 -13.64 -11.19
N GLN A 71 12.98 -14.77 -11.57
CA GLN A 71 12.29 -16.07 -11.64
C GLN A 71 11.71 -16.49 -10.29
N ARG A 72 12.44 -16.25 -9.19
CA ARG A 72 11.96 -16.55 -7.83
C ARG A 72 10.93 -15.52 -7.34
N LEU A 73 10.98 -14.30 -7.86
CA LEU A 73 10.04 -13.23 -7.50
C LEU A 73 8.70 -13.31 -8.25
N TRP A 74 8.58 -14.15 -9.27
CA TRP A 74 7.38 -14.22 -10.11
C TRP A 74 6.13 -14.63 -9.31
N MET A 75 6.19 -15.76 -8.60
CA MET A 75 5.07 -16.25 -7.80
C MET A 75 4.67 -15.28 -6.67
N PRO A 76 5.58 -14.78 -5.82
CA PRO A 76 5.22 -13.79 -4.81
C PRO A 76 4.74 -12.47 -5.42
N GLY A 77 5.23 -12.08 -6.60
CA GLY A 77 4.70 -10.92 -7.32
C GLY A 77 3.26 -11.09 -7.79
N LEU A 78 2.95 -12.27 -8.33
CA LEU A 78 1.58 -12.60 -8.74
C LEU A 78 0.62 -12.64 -7.54
N GLN A 79 1.05 -13.22 -6.42
CA GLN A 79 0.26 -13.24 -5.19
C GLN A 79 0.06 -11.82 -4.63
N LEU A 80 1.09 -10.97 -4.64
CA LEU A 80 1.00 -9.59 -4.18
C LEU A 80 0.00 -8.78 -5.02
N TYR A 81 0.01 -8.97 -6.33
CA TYR A 81 -0.95 -8.39 -7.26
C TYR A 81 -2.38 -8.86 -6.97
N PHE A 82 -2.62 -10.16 -6.77
CA PHE A 82 -3.98 -10.61 -6.43
C PHE A 82 -4.44 -10.14 -5.05
N ILE A 83 -3.54 -10.06 -4.06
CA ILE A 83 -3.86 -9.47 -2.75
C ILE A 83 -4.29 -8.01 -2.94
N GLY A 84 -3.52 -7.22 -3.69
CA GLY A 84 -3.84 -5.82 -3.97
C GLY A 84 -5.20 -5.64 -4.63
N LEU A 85 -5.48 -6.39 -5.71
CA LEU A 85 -6.79 -6.36 -6.38
C LEU A 85 -7.94 -6.78 -5.46
N ILE A 86 -7.81 -7.88 -4.73
CA ILE A 86 -8.87 -8.36 -3.81
C ILE A 86 -9.15 -7.31 -2.75
N THR A 87 -8.10 -6.76 -2.12
CA THR A 87 -8.24 -5.70 -1.11
C THR A 87 -8.89 -4.46 -1.70
N PHE A 88 -8.52 -4.07 -2.93
CA PHE A 88 -9.12 -2.94 -3.59
C PHE A 88 -10.62 -3.13 -3.83
N PHE A 89 -11.02 -4.23 -4.47
CA PHE A 89 -12.43 -4.44 -4.82
C PHE A 89 -13.30 -4.67 -3.58
N LEU A 90 -12.82 -5.43 -2.59
CA LEU A 90 -13.53 -5.60 -1.32
C LEU A 90 -13.64 -4.27 -0.57
N GLY A 91 -12.56 -3.50 -0.50
CA GLY A 91 -12.55 -2.19 0.11
C GLY A 91 -13.53 -1.24 -0.56
N LYS A 92 -13.54 -1.21 -1.89
CA LYS A 92 -14.50 -0.43 -2.69
C LYS A 92 -15.94 -0.84 -2.39
N SER A 93 -16.25 -2.15 -2.33
CA SER A 93 -17.59 -2.65 -1.99
C SER A 93 -18.04 -2.30 -0.57
N ILE A 94 -17.13 -2.34 0.41
CA ILE A 94 -17.43 -1.93 1.79
C ILE A 94 -17.71 -0.44 1.85
N ILE A 95 -16.84 0.40 1.27
CA ILE A 95 -17.01 1.85 1.22
C ILE A 95 -18.31 2.21 0.49
N TYR A 96 -18.60 1.56 -0.62
CA TYR A 96 -19.86 1.73 -1.34
C TYR A 96 -21.06 1.47 -0.44
N SER A 97 -21.05 0.38 0.33
CA SER A 97 -22.12 0.04 1.27
C SER A 97 -22.28 1.06 2.41
N ILE A 98 -21.21 1.74 2.81
CA ILE A 98 -21.25 2.82 3.82
C ILE A 98 -21.97 4.06 3.27
N PHE A 99 -21.72 4.42 2.01
CA PHE A 99 -22.21 5.67 1.41
C PHE A 99 -23.49 5.53 0.58
N SER A 100 -23.85 4.32 0.16
CA SER A 100 -25.15 4.00 -0.42
C SER A 100 -25.66 2.72 0.21
N PRO A 101 -26.58 2.82 1.19
CA PRO A 101 -27.14 1.64 1.81
C PRO A 101 -27.89 0.84 0.74
N PHE A 102 -27.40 -0.36 0.44
CA PHE A 102 -28.19 -1.33 -0.30
C PHE A 102 -29.47 -1.55 0.50
N GLY A 103 -30.64 -1.19 -0.05
CA GLY A 103 -31.93 -1.33 0.64
C GLY A 103 -32.33 -2.77 1.02
N ILE A 104 -31.49 -3.75 0.72
CA ILE A 104 -31.70 -5.19 1.00
C ILE A 104 -30.84 -5.68 2.17
N LEU A 105 -29.75 -4.96 2.50
CA LEU A 105 -28.81 -5.30 3.58
C LEU A 105 -28.50 -4.01 4.35
N GLU A 106 -29.41 -3.61 5.24
CA GLU A 106 -29.15 -2.55 6.23
C GLU A 106 -28.09 -3.04 7.23
N LEU A 107 -26.83 -3.04 6.80
CA LEU A 107 -25.69 -3.36 7.65
C LEU A 107 -25.39 -2.15 8.53
N ASP A 108 -25.18 -2.40 9.82
CA ASP A 108 -24.75 -1.37 10.77
C ASP A 108 -23.45 -0.72 10.26
N PRO A 109 -23.39 0.61 10.09
CA PRO A 109 -22.17 1.32 9.72
C PRO A 109 -20.95 0.92 10.56
N ARG A 110 -21.13 0.61 11.85
CA ARG A 110 -20.05 0.15 12.74
C ARG A 110 -19.46 -1.18 12.27
N LEU A 111 -20.31 -2.09 11.80
CA LEU A 111 -19.89 -3.38 11.25
C LEU A 111 -19.10 -3.17 9.95
N LEU A 112 -19.55 -2.25 9.08
CA LEU A 112 -18.84 -1.94 7.84
C LEU A 112 -17.45 -1.33 8.11
N TRP A 113 -17.34 -0.43 9.09
CA TRP A 113 -16.04 0.08 9.54
C TRP A 113 -15.15 -1.01 10.15
N LEU A 114 -15.73 -1.94 10.92
CA LEU A 114 -15.01 -3.11 11.43
C LEU A 114 -14.49 -3.98 10.29
N MET A 115 -15.33 -4.28 9.28
CA MET A 115 -14.92 -5.05 8.10
C MET A 115 -13.79 -4.37 7.34
N LEU A 116 -13.82 -3.04 7.20
CA LEU A 116 -12.74 -2.28 6.59
C LEU A 116 -11.43 -2.38 7.40
N ALA A 117 -11.51 -2.26 8.73
CA ALA A 117 -10.36 -2.42 9.60
C ALA A 117 -9.77 -3.85 9.54
N THR A 118 -10.63 -4.87 9.56
CA THR A 118 -10.22 -6.27 9.38
C THR A 118 -9.55 -6.46 8.02
N LEU A 119 -10.10 -5.91 6.94
CA LEU A 119 -9.51 -5.98 5.61
C LEU A 119 -8.09 -5.40 5.57
N ILE A 120 -7.85 -4.25 6.20
CA ILE A 120 -6.51 -3.62 6.29
C ILE A 120 -5.53 -4.55 7.03
N ILE A 121 -5.94 -5.11 8.16
CA ILE A 121 -5.11 -6.02 8.98
C ILE A 121 -4.82 -7.32 8.22
N THR A 122 -5.83 -7.91 7.60
CA THR A 122 -5.68 -9.14 6.79
C THR A 122 -4.76 -8.89 5.60
N THR A 123 -4.90 -7.77 4.90
CA THR A 123 -3.99 -7.38 3.80
C THR A 123 -2.55 -7.27 4.29
N ALA A 124 -2.33 -6.57 5.40
CA ALA A 124 -1.00 -6.43 5.99
C ALA A 124 -0.40 -7.79 6.39
N SER A 125 -1.23 -8.66 6.97
CA SER A 125 -0.85 -10.01 7.36
C SER A 125 -0.49 -10.87 6.16
N SER A 126 -1.27 -10.82 5.07
CA SER A 126 -0.98 -11.56 3.85
C SER A 126 0.34 -11.14 3.22
N VAL A 127 0.63 -9.84 3.15
CA VAL A 127 1.93 -9.34 2.67
C VAL A 127 3.07 -9.77 3.62
N TYR A 128 2.84 -9.75 4.93
CA TYR A 128 3.80 -10.27 5.92
C TYR A 128 4.14 -11.74 5.67
N TYR A 129 3.14 -12.62 5.57
CA TYR A 129 3.35 -14.05 5.35
C TYR A 129 4.00 -14.33 4.00
N LEU A 130 3.59 -13.63 2.95
CA LEU A 130 4.20 -13.71 1.63
C LEU A 130 5.68 -13.34 1.67
N THR A 131 6.01 -12.23 2.34
CA THR A 131 7.38 -11.75 2.47
C THR A 131 8.23 -12.72 3.29
N ARG A 132 7.71 -13.17 4.43
CA ARG A 132 8.37 -14.12 5.32
C ARG A 132 8.65 -15.46 4.65
N ASN A 133 7.68 -15.99 3.92
CA ASN A 133 7.75 -17.36 3.37
C ASN A 133 8.55 -17.43 2.07
N TYR A 134 8.55 -16.37 1.25
CA TYR A 134 9.11 -16.43 -0.10
C TYR A 134 10.27 -15.47 -0.36
N LEU A 135 10.43 -14.41 0.44
CA LEU A 135 11.37 -13.32 0.12
C LEU A 135 12.52 -13.24 1.13
N TYR A 136 12.24 -12.89 2.38
CA TYR A 136 13.25 -12.75 3.43
C TYR A 136 12.60 -12.73 4.83
N PRO A 137 13.35 -13.08 5.90
CA PRO A 137 12.82 -13.04 7.25
C PRO A 137 12.40 -11.61 7.65
N VAL A 138 11.18 -11.48 8.15
CA VAL A 138 10.59 -10.22 8.63
C VAL A 138 10.02 -10.40 10.05
N LYS A 139 10.19 -9.38 10.89
CA LYS A 139 9.69 -9.37 12.28
C LYS A 139 8.18 -9.08 12.33
N GLY A 140 7.54 -9.43 13.46
CA GLY A 140 6.11 -9.16 13.68
C GLY A 140 5.73 -7.67 13.57
N ALA A 141 6.65 -6.76 13.91
CA ALA A 141 6.49 -5.31 13.74
C ALA A 141 6.23 -4.87 12.28
N PHE A 142 6.47 -5.73 11.30
CA PHE A 142 6.13 -5.50 9.90
C PHE A 142 4.63 -5.25 9.69
N ILE A 143 3.76 -5.97 10.41
CA ILE A 143 2.30 -5.85 10.29
C ILE A 143 1.83 -4.45 10.70
N PRO A 144 2.08 -3.96 11.94
CA PRO A 144 1.62 -2.62 12.33
C PRO A 144 2.25 -1.51 11.48
N LEU A 145 3.50 -1.68 11.01
CA LEU A 145 4.11 -0.71 10.08
C LEU A 145 3.37 -0.68 8.73
N LEU A 146 3.05 -1.83 8.16
CA LEU A 146 2.33 -1.91 6.89
C LEU A 146 0.88 -1.43 7.02
N VAL A 147 0.23 -1.66 8.17
CA VAL A 147 -1.06 -1.03 8.50
C VAL A 147 -0.91 0.49 8.52
N GLY A 148 0.11 1.02 9.19
CA GLY A 148 0.41 2.45 9.20
C GLY A 148 0.64 3.03 7.80
N VAL A 149 1.34 2.30 6.93
CA VAL A 149 1.53 2.65 5.52
C VAL A 149 0.18 2.73 4.79
N GLN A 150 -0.68 1.72 4.93
CA GLN A 150 -2.01 1.72 4.30
C GLN A 150 -2.88 2.89 4.78
N VAL A 151 -2.87 3.18 6.09
CA VAL A 151 -3.59 4.35 6.64
C VAL A 151 -3.02 5.66 6.09
N LEU A 152 -1.69 5.77 6.00
CA LEU A 152 -1.03 6.95 5.45
C LEU A 152 -1.37 7.16 3.96
N VAL A 153 -1.46 6.09 3.16
CA VAL A 153 -1.93 6.18 1.77
C VAL A 153 -3.30 6.83 1.70
N VAL A 154 -4.24 6.40 2.54
CA VAL A 154 -5.60 6.97 2.59
C VAL A 154 -5.56 8.45 2.98
N VAL A 155 -4.81 8.80 4.04
CA VAL A 155 -4.70 10.19 4.52
C VAL A 155 -4.08 11.11 3.46
N LEU A 156 -2.97 10.70 2.84
CA LEU A 156 -2.32 11.48 1.79
C LEU A 156 -3.20 11.61 0.56
N SER A 157 -3.91 10.55 0.20
CA SER A 157 -4.84 10.58 -0.93
C SER A 157 -5.99 11.54 -0.69
N ALA A 158 -6.60 11.50 0.50
CA ALA A 158 -7.64 12.44 0.89
C ALA A 158 -7.14 13.88 0.94
N ALA A 159 -5.95 14.12 1.50
CA ALA A 159 -5.34 15.44 1.56
C ALA A 159 -5.03 16.00 0.17
N THR A 160 -4.53 15.17 -0.75
CA THR A 160 -4.22 15.58 -2.12
C THR A 160 -5.48 15.89 -2.90
N SER A 161 -6.51 15.03 -2.84
CA SER A 161 -7.81 15.34 -3.45
C SER A 161 -8.41 16.62 -2.88
N TYR A 162 -8.29 16.86 -1.56
CA TYR A 162 -8.71 18.09 -0.89
C TYR A 162 -7.98 19.34 -1.41
N LEU A 163 -6.66 19.26 -1.65
CA LEU A 163 -5.86 20.36 -2.21
C LEU A 163 -6.12 20.59 -3.71
N PHE A 164 -6.39 19.54 -4.48
CA PHE A 164 -6.69 19.67 -5.91
C PHE A 164 -8.11 20.23 -6.16
N LEU A 165 -9.05 20.00 -5.25
CA LEU A 165 -10.43 20.49 -5.34
C LEU A 165 -10.64 21.87 -4.69
N SER A 166 -9.60 22.50 -4.14
CA SER A 166 -9.76 23.75 -3.42
C SER A 166 -10.01 24.95 -4.35
N GLY A 167 -11.30 25.16 -4.65
CA GLY A 167 -11.95 26.47 -4.71
C GLY A 167 -12.53 26.93 -3.36
N GLY A 168 -12.18 26.30 -2.22
CA GLY A 168 -12.58 26.73 -0.87
C GLY A 168 -12.76 25.59 0.15
N LEU A 169 -12.84 25.93 1.44
CA LEU A 169 -13.05 25.01 2.57
C LEU A 169 -14.55 24.72 2.75
N SER A 170 -15.05 23.57 2.28
CA SER A 170 -16.39 23.08 2.63
C SER A 170 -16.38 21.56 2.88
N ALA A 171 -17.26 21.06 3.76
CA ALA A 171 -17.40 19.62 4.03
C ALA A 171 -17.87 18.82 2.80
N GLN A 172 -18.53 19.46 1.83
CA GLN A 172 -18.89 18.85 0.54
C GLN A 172 -17.65 18.52 -0.30
N ASN A 173 -16.60 19.35 -0.22
CA ASN A 173 -15.38 19.17 -1.01
C ASN A 173 -14.61 17.91 -0.58
N LEU A 174 -14.74 17.46 0.66
CA LEU A 174 -14.13 16.22 1.15
C LEU A 174 -14.87 14.98 0.63
N VAL A 175 -16.20 15.04 0.51
CA VAL A 175 -17.02 13.99 -0.13
C VAL A 175 -16.75 13.94 -1.64
N GLU A 176 -16.58 15.09 -2.29
CA GLU A 176 -16.18 15.20 -3.70
C GLU A 176 -14.74 14.72 -3.91
N SER A 177 -13.84 14.97 -2.95
CA SER A 177 -12.46 14.45 -2.94
C SER A 177 -12.41 12.94 -2.92
N VAL A 178 -13.30 12.32 -2.13
CA VAL A 178 -13.50 10.88 -2.20
C VAL A 178 -14.02 10.53 -3.59
N ARG A 179 -15.02 11.22 -4.16
CA ARG A 179 -15.61 10.90 -5.48
C ARG A 179 -14.64 10.96 -6.67
N VAL A 180 -13.69 11.89 -6.70
CA VAL A 180 -12.71 12.02 -7.82
C VAL A 180 -11.71 10.84 -7.88
N GLY A 181 -11.66 10.02 -6.84
CA GLY A 181 -10.79 8.86 -6.78
C GLY A 181 -9.54 9.16 -5.98
N ILE A 182 -9.14 8.17 -5.19
CA ILE A 182 -7.93 8.17 -4.38
C ILE A 182 -6.74 8.18 -5.35
N PRO A 183 -5.80 9.15 -5.30
CA PRO A 183 -4.57 9.06 -6.08
C PRO A 183 -3.75 7.85 -5.59
N PHE A 184 -3.97 6.70 -6.22
CA PHE A 184 -3.31 5.42 -5.94
C PHE A 184 -1.78 5.47 -6.16
N PHE A 185 -1.25 6.58 -6.65
CA PHE A 185 0.17 6.93 -6.65
C PHE A 185 0.84 6.73 -5.28
N TYR A 186 0.19 7.18 -4.19
CA TYR A 186 0.76 7.06 -2.86
C TYR A 186 0.95 5.61 -2.45
N PHE A 187 0.08 4.70 -2.93
CA PHE A 187 0.20 3.28 -2.69
C PHE A 187 1.49 2.71 -3.31
N THR A 188 1.71 2.96 -4.61
CA THR A 188 2.94 2.52 -5.30
C THR A 188 4.20 3.09 -4.64
N LEU A 189 4.19 4.39 -4.31
CA LEU A 189 5.33 5.06 -3.69
C LEU A 189 5.63 4.50 -2.29
N LEU A 190 4.63 4.49 -1.40
CA LEU A 190 4.83 4.12 -0.01
C LEU A 190 5.09 2.62 0.15
N LEU A 191 4.49 1.77 -0.67
CA LEU A 191 4.79 0.34 -0.66
C LEU A 191 6.23 0.05 -1.11
N GLY A 192 6.71 0.74 -2.14
CA GLY A 192 8.10 0.64 -2.58
C GLY A 192 9.11 1.18 -1.57
N LEU A 193 8.82 2.33 -0.95
CA LEU A 193 9.65 2.90 0.12
C LEU A 193 9.65 2.01 1.37
N PHE A 194 8.52 1.41 1.69
CA PHE A 194 8.39 0.44 2.78
C PHE A 194 9.28 -0.78 2.55
N SER A 195 9.30 -1.34 1.33
CA SER A 195 10.23 -2.42 0.96
C SER A 195 11.70 -2.03 1.20
N ILE A 196 12.11 -0.85 0.74
CA ILE A 196 13.47 -0.33 0.96
C ILE A 196 13.77 -0.17 2.46
N PHE A 197 12.83 0.40 3.21
CA PHE A 197 12.96 0.57 4.66
C PHE A 197 13.13 -0.77 5.36
N CYS A 198 12.28 -1.76 5.06
CA CYS A 198 12.36 -3.09 5.65
C CYS A 198 13.68 -3.78 5.35
N ILE A 199 14.14 -3.74 4.10
CA ILE A 199 15.42 -4.37 3.75
C ILE A 199 16.60 -3.74 4.50
N ARG A 200 16.57 -2.42 4.73
CA ARG A 200 17.69 -1.70 5.36
C ARG A 200 17.66 -1.71 6.89
N LYS A 201 16.49 -1.57 7.50
CA LYS A 201 16.35 -1.26 8.92
C LYS A 201 15.87 -2.43 9.77
N LEU A 202 15.09 -3.36 9.21
CA LEU A 202 14.67 -4.54 9.97
C LEU A 202 15.78 -5.58 10.25
N PRO A 203 16.85 -5.75 9.46
CA PRO A 203 17.98 -6.58 9.88
C PRO A 203 18.87 -5.95 10.97
N LEU A 204 18.94 -4.61 11.07
CA LEU A 204 19.76 -3.93 12.08
C LEU A 204 19.25 -4.11 13.53
N ILE A 205 17.96 -4.40 13.69
CA ILE A 205 17.36 -4.70 15.01
C ILE A 205 17.66 -6.16 15.41
N ALA A 206 18.08 -7.03 14.49
CA ALA A 206 18.44 -8.41 14.81
C ALA A 206 19.85 -8.51 15.43
N GLU A 207 20.79 -7.68 15.00
CA GLU A 207 22.11 -7.60 15.66
C GLU A 207 22.00 -6.99 17.06
N GLN A 208 21.06 -6.05 17.29
CA GLN A 208 20.86 -5.44 18.61
C GLN A 208 20.15 -6.39 19.59
N GLU A 209 19.10 -7.11 19.18
CA GLU A 209 18.47 -8.13 20.04
C GLU A 209 19.42 -9.28 20.39
N HIS A 210 20.27 -9.73 19.45
CA HIS A 210 21.24 -10.79 19.74
C HIS A 210 22.40 -10.30 20.62
N GLN A 211 22.76 -9.00 20.54
CA GLN A 211 23.74 -8.41 21.46
C GLN A 211 23.16 -8.20 22.86
N GLU A 212 21.88 -7.83 23.00
CA GLU A 212 21.20 -7.71 24.29
C GLU A 212 21.03 -9.09 24.95
N GLU A 213 20.70 -10.14 24.19
CA GLU A 213 20.61 -11.53 24.69
C GLU A 213 21.97 -12.06 25.17
N ILE A 214 23.08 -11.73 24.49
CA ILE A 214 24.43 -12.09 24.93
C ILE A 214 24.88 -11.28 26.17
N LEU A 215 24.38 -10.06 26.36
CA LEU A 215 24.75 -9.20 27.49
C LEU A 215 24.02 -9.58 28.79
N ASP A 216 22.79 -10.08 28.70
CA ASP A 216 22.04 -10.60 29.86
C ASP A 216 22.60 -11.94 30.37
N ASP A 217 23.23 -12.74 29.50
CA ASP A 217 23.89 -14.01 29.86
C ASP A 217 25.27 -13.82 30.55
N VAL A 218 25.75 -12.58 30.67
CA VAL A 218 27.02 -12.22 31.35
C VAL A 218 26.72 -11.57 32.71
N GLU A 219 25.79 -12.14 33.47
CA GLU A 219 25.80 -11.95 34.92
C GLU A 219 26.85 -12.88 35.55
N PHE A 220 27.94 -12.26 36.01
CA PHE A 220 29.09 -12.93 36.62
C PHE A 220 28.69 -13.78 37.83
N PRO A 221 29.22 -15.01 37.97
CA PRO A 221 29.09 -15.75 39.23
C PRO A 221 29.90 -15.01 40.31
N GLY A 222 29.19 -14.54 41.34
CA GLY A 222 29.77 -14.08 42.61
C GLY A 222 30.31 -15.23 43.46
#